data_AF-A0A1V4QV41-F1
#
_entry.id   AF-A0A1V4QV41-F1
#
_cell.length_a   1.000
_cell.length_b   1.000
_cell.length_c   1.000
_cell.angle_alpha   90.00
_cell.angle_beta   90.00
_cell.angle_gamma   90.00
#
_symmetry.space_group_name_H-M   'P 1'
#
loop_
_entity.id
_entity.type
_entity.pdbx_description
1 polymer ?
#
loop_
_entity_poly.entity_id
_entity_poly.type
_entity_poly.pdbx_seq_one_letter_code
_entity_poly.pdbx_strand_id
1 'polypeptide(L)'
;MHETNREIVRQVARHTPTDLVVSVENTSTTLISPGQFEKYCYGHLCDYGRIVEEEGKMHELHQCGLLGALLERIETIPAVSIEAFSSPALGDTRLADGRGRAPSKTLVGGTNCCVWLRPVSRIEEYILGVLAAWLAVPGR
;
A
#
# COMPACT_ATOMS: atom_id res chain seq x y z
N MET A 1 1.21 22.56 -5.83
CA MET A 1 1.79 21.20 -5.85
C MET A 1 0.75 20.16 -6.25
N HIS A 2 -0.40 20.07 -5.57
CA HIS A 2 -1.44 19.08 -5.91
C HIS A 2 -1.91 19.13 -7.38
N GLU A 3 -2.31 20.29 -7.90
CA GLU A 3 -2.76 20.41 -9.31
C GLU A 3 -1.67 20.02 -10.32
N THR A 4 -0.42 20.35 -10.04
CA THR A 4 0.73 19.90 -10.85
C THR A 4 0.84 18.38 -10.85
N ASN A 5 0.67 17.74 -9.69
CA ASN A 5 0.71 16.28 -9.59
C ASN A 5 -0.48 15.63 -10.30
N ARG A 6 -1.68 16.22 -10.22
CA ARG A 6 -2.84 15.73 -11.00
C ARG A 6 -2.53 15.72 -12.49
N GLU A 7 -1.90 16.78 -12.99
CA GLU A 7 -1.52 16.84 -14.40
C GLU A 7 -0.46 15.79 -14.76
N ILE A 8 0.55 15.60 -13.92
CA ILE A 8 1.55 14.53 -14.11
C ILE A 8 0.86 13.16 -14.18
N VAL A 9 -0.05 12.86 -13.23
CA VAL A 9 -0.77 11.58 -13.20
C VAL A 9 -1.62 11.39 -14.46
N ARG A 10 -2.32 12.43 -14.93
CA ARG A 10 -3.07 12.37 -16.21
C ARG A 10 -2.17 12.03 -17.39
N GLN A 11 -1.03 12.73 -17.52
CA GLN A 11 -0.10 12.49 -18.61
C GLN A 11 0.48 11.08 -18.55
N VAL A 12 0.85 10.60 -17.35
CA VAL A 12 1.34 9.23 -17.16
C VAL A 12 0.27 8.20 -17.50
N ALA A 13 -0.93 8.32 -16.95
CA ALA A 13 -2.02 7.35 -17.16
C ALA A 13 -2.43 7.25 -18.64
N ARG A 14 -2.53 8.39 -19.32
CA ARG A 14 -2.89 8.48 -20.74
C ARG A 14 -1.84 7.90 -21.68
N HIS A 15 -0.56 8.10 -21.36
CA HIS A 15 0.52 7.81 -22.30
C HIS A 15 1.34 6.56 -21.95
N THR A 16 1.19 6.01 -20.74
CA THR A 16 1.87 4.76 -20.41
C THR A 16 1.29 3.59 -21.22
N PRO A 17 2.15 2.73 -21.81
CA PRO A 17 1.67 1.53 -22.50
C PRO A 17 1.25 0.42 -21.53
N THR A 18 1.56 0.55 -20.24
CA THR A 18 1.25 -0.45 -19.21
C THR A 18 -0.18 -0.31 -18.71
N ASP A 19 -0.74 -1.41 -18.19
CA ASP A 19 -2.05 -1.38 -17.54
C ASP A 19 -1.98 -0.90 -16.09
N LEU A 20 -0.79 -0.86 -15.51
CA LEU A 20 -0.54 -0.44 -14.13
C LEU A 20 0.21 0.90 -14.10
N VAL A 21 -0.29 1.84 -13.30
CA VAL A 21 0.40 3.06 -12.89
C VAL A 21 0.77 2.92 -11.42
N VAL A 22 2.03 3.20 -11.08
CA VAL A 22 2.53 3.13 -9.71
C VAL A 22 2.77 4.53 -9.19
N SER A 23 2.18 4.87 -8.05
CA SER A 23 2.50 6.09 -7.31
C SER A 23 3.30 5.75 -6.07
N VAL A 24 4.43 6.45 -5.89
CA VAL A 24 5.28 6.29 -4.70
C VAL A 24 4.98 7.40 -3.72
N GLU A 25 4.41 7.04 -2.58
CA GLU A 25 4.02 7.98 -1.53
C GLU A 25 4.40 7.42 -0.15
N ASN A 26 5.38 8.03 0.49
CA ASN A 26 5.89 7.55 1.78
C ASN A 26 5.15 8.18 2.98
N THR A 27 3.82 7.98 3.06
CA THR A 27 3.10 8.27 4.30
C THR A 27 3.39 7.20 5.33
N SER A 28 3.84 7.64 6.51
CA SER A 28 3.99 6.81 7.69
C SER A 28 3.46 7.57 8.90
N THR A 29 2.83 6.86 9.85
CA THR A 29 2.39 7.47 11.11
C THR A 29 3.52 7.85 12.06
N THR A 30 4.77 7.57 11.69
CA THR A 30 5.95 8.21 12.31
C THR A 30 6.13 9.67 11.91
N LEU A 31 5.57 10.10 10.78
CA LEU A 31 5.72 11.46 10.23
C LEU A 31 4.45 12.31 10.43
N ILE A 32 3.27 11.70 10.27
CA ILE A 32 1.99 12.40 10.37
C ILE A 32 0.98 11.59 11.18
N SER A 33 0.11 12.25 11.94
CA SER A 33 -1.03 11.59 12.58
C SER A 33 -2.09 11.17 11.56
N PRO A 34 -2.97 10.20 11.89
CA PRO A 34 -4.11 9.84 11.03
C PRO A 34 -5.00 11.04 10.66
N GLY A 35 -5.19 11.99 11.58
CA GLY A 35 -5.94 13.23 11.30
C GLY A 35 -5.24 14.15 10.31
N GLN A 36 -3.89 14.20 10.32
CA GLN A 36 -3.12 14.93 9.31
C GLN A 36 -3.15 14.22 7.95
N PHE A 37 -3.09 12.88 7.93
CA PHE A 37 -3.25 12.10 6.71
C PHE A 37 -4.60 12.40 6.04
N GLU A 38 -5.70 12.35 6.81
CA GLU A 38 -7.03 12.67 6.30
C GLU A 38 -7.10 14.08 5.71
N LYS A 39 -6.54 15.06 6.42
CA LYS A 39 -6.59 16.47 6.03
C LYS A 39 -5.72 16.81 4.81
N TYR A 40 -4.54 16.20 4.68
CA TYR A 40 -3.51 16.67 3.75
C TYR A 40 -3.13 15.67 2.65
N CYS A 41 -3.40 14.38 2.83
CA CYS A 41 -2.96 13.32 1.91
C CYS A 41 -4.15 12.60 1.25
N TYR A 42 -5.12 12.16 2.05
CA TYR A 42 -6.19 11.25 1.61
C TYR A 42 -6.94 11.74 0.36
N GLY A 43 -7.40 13.01 0.37
CA GLY A 43 -8.10 13.59 -0.78
C GLY A 43 -7.26 13.58 -2.06
N HIS A 44 -5.98 13.94 -1.96
CA HIS A 44 -5.08 13.95 -3.10
C HIS A 44 -4.84 12.53 -3.65
N LEU A 45 -4.65 11.55 -2.77
CA LEU A 45 -4.49 10.15 -3.17
C LEU A 45 -5.74 9.63 -3.87
N CYS A 46 -6.93 10.03 -3.41
CA CYS A 46 -8.18 9.69 -4.07
C CYS A 46 -8.27 10.30 -5.47
N ASP A 47 -7.91 11.57 -5.61
CA ASP A 47 -7.94 12.23 -6.92
C ASP A 47 -6.96 11.59 -7.91
N TYR A 48 -5.79 11.16 -7.45
CA TYR A 48 -4.84 10.45 -8.31
C TYR A 48 -5.36 9.07 -8.74
N GLY A 49 -5.91 8.29 -7.80
CA GLY A 49 -6.50 6.99 -8.11
C GLY A 49 -7.65 7.08 -9.12
N ARG A 50 -8.54 8.07 -8.95
CA ARG A 50 -9.64 8.30 -9.91
C ARG A 50 -9.14 8.68 -11.31
N ILE A 51 -8.12 9.53 -11.40
CA ILE A 51 -7.53 9.89 -12.70
C ILE A 51 -7.00 8.64 -13.42
N VAL A 52 -6.34 7.73 -12.69
CA VAL A 52 -5.82 6.48 -13.27
C VAL A 52 -6.97 5.56 -13.69
N GLU A 53 -8.00 5.42 -12.84
CA GLU A 53 -9.20 4.62 -13.12
C GLU A 53 -9.99 5.15 -14.33
N GLU A 54 -10.13 6.46 -14.49
CA GLU A 54 -10.82 7.13 -15.61
C GLU A 54 -10.17 6.83 -16.97
N GLU A 55 -8.85 6.62 -16.99
CA GLU A 55 -8.11 6.18 -18.19
C GLU A 55 -8.14 4.65 -18.39
N GLY A 56 -8.92 3.93 -17.58
CA GLY A 56 -9.08 2.47 -17.64
C GLY A 56 -7.83 1.70 -17.17
N LYS A 57 -6.98 2.33 -16.35
CA LYS A 57 -5.75 1.75 -15.82
C LYS A 57 -5.93 1.30 -14.37
N MET A 58 -5.08 0.36 -13.94
CA MET A 58 -4.94 -0.03 -12.55
C MET A 58 -3.98 0.91 -11.82
N HIS A 59 -4.29 1.23 -10.57
CA HIS A 59 -3.42 2.02 -9.70
C HIS A 59 -2.84 1.16 -8.58
N GLU A 60 -1.51 1.14 -8.47
CA GLU A 60 -0.79 0.66 -7.30
C GLU A 60 -0.23 1.86 -6.52
N LEU A 61 -0.49 1.88 -5.23
CA LEU A 61 0.03 2.89 -4.32
C LEU A 61 1.09 2.25 -3.43
N HIS A 62 2.35 2.62 -3.62
CA HIS A 62 3.42 2.30 -2.69
C HIS A 62 3.29 3.19 -1.46
N GLN A 63 3.15 2.58 -0.28
CA GLN A 63 3.25 3.24 1.02
C GLN A 63 4.06 2.38 1.97
N CYS A 64 5.12 2.95 2.56
CA CYS A 64 5.99 2.24 3.50
C CYS A 64 5.94 2.88 4.90
N GLY A 65 6.33 2.12 5.93
CA GLY A 65 6.38 2.59 7.31
C GLY A 65 5.24 2.08 8.18
N LEU A 66 4.71 2.94 9.06
CA LEU A 66 3.65 2.59 10.02
C LEU A 66 2.27 2.93 9.46
N LEU A 67 1.62 1.95 8.84
CA LEU A 67 0.33 2.08 8.16
C LEU A 67 -0.86 1.54 8.95
N GLY A 68 -0.62 0.89 10.09
CA GLY A 68 -1.65 0.15 10.82
C GLY A 68 -2.86 1.03 11.17
N ALA A 69 -2.63 2.28 11.57
CA ALA A 69 -3.70 3.23 11.88
C ALA A 69 -4.41 3.82 10.65
N LEU A 70 -3.89 3.58 9.44
CA LEU A 70 -4.40 4.16 8.18
C LEU A 70 -5.18 3.16 7.33
N LEU A 71 -5.13 1.86 7.64
CA LEU A 71 -5.70 0.79 6.80
C LEU A 71 -7.18 1.00 6.42
N GLU A 72 -8.01 1.50 7.33
CA GLU A 72 -9.43 1.74 7.06
C GLU A 72 -9.68 2.86 6.05
N ARG A 73 -8.76 3.83 5.95
CA ARG A 73 -8.81 4.85 4.90
C ARG A 73 -8.13 4.38 3.62
N ILE A 74 -7.05 3.63 3.73
CA ILE A 74 -6.39 3.01 2.59
C ILE A 74 -7.38 2.12 1.81
N GLU A 75 -8.25 1.38 2.51
CA GLU A 75 -9.31 0.57 1.90
C GLU A 75 -10.20 1.38 0.94
N THR A 76 -10.44 2.66 1.23
CA THR A 76 -11.34 3.51 0.45
C THR A 76 -10.65 4.31 -0.64
N ILE A 77 -9.31 4.30 -0.72
CA ILE A 77 -8.57 4.93 -1.81
C ILE A 77 -8.82 4.14 -3.11
N PRO A 78 -9.11 4.78 -4.25
CA PRO A 78 -9.20 4.16 -5.57
C PRO A 78 -7.87 3.63 -6.13
N ALA A 79 -7.23 2.73 -5.38
CA ALA A 79 -6.10 1.92 -5.80
C ALA A 79 -6.47 0.45 -5.64
N VAL A 80 -6.03 -0.40 -6.58
CA VAL A 80 -6.30 -1.84 -6.55
C VAL A 80 -5.22 -2.61 -5.80
N SER A 81 -4.03 -2.01 -5.67
CA SER A 81 -2.88 -2.59 -4.97
C SER A 81 -2.26 -1.58 -4.02
N ILE A 82 -1.87 -2.05 -2.84
CA ILE A 82 -1.05 -1.30 -1.89
C ILE A 82 0.25 -2.06 -1.70
N GLU A 83 1.34 -1.39 -1.98
CA GLU A 83 2.68 -1.97 -1.93
C GLU A 83 3.49 -1.42 -0.75
N ALA A 84 4.45 -2.24 -0.31
CA ALA A 84 5.40 -2.04 0.77
C ALA A 84 4.88 -2.28 2.21
N PHE A 85 3.92 -3.18 2.38
CA PHE A 85 3.54 -3.67 3.72
C PHE A 85 4.78 -4.18 4.47
N SER A 86 5.01 -3.67 5.69
CA SER A 86 6.20 -3.97 6.48
C SER A 86 5.80 -4.41 7.88
N SER A 87 6.16 -5.64 8.26
CA SER A 87 5.84 -6.15 9.61
C SER A 87 6.72 -5.48 10.68
N PRO A 88 6.32 -5.56 11.97
CA PRO A 88 7.22 -5.25 13.08
C PRO A 88 8.58 -5.95 12.96
N ALA A 89 9.68 -5.35 13.41
CA ALA A 89 9.78 -4.02 14.06
C ALA A 89 10.02 -2.83 13.09
N LEU A 90 10.14 -3.07 11.78
CA LEU A 90 10.40 -2.01 10.79
C LEU A 90 9.13 -1.21 10.49
N GLY A 91 8.02 -1.91 10.27
CA GLY A 91 6.69 -1.32 10.18
C GLY A 91 5.79 -1.76 11.34
N ASP A 92 4.49 -1.56 11.23
CA ASP A 92 3.48 -2.06 12.18
C ASP A 92 2.41 -2.94 11.53
N THR A 93 2.57 -3.27 10.25
CA THR A 93 1.48 -3.83 9.45
C THR A 93 1.89 -5.15 8.79
N ARG A 94 1.18 -6.23 9.10
CA ARG A 94 1.33 -7.54 8.46
C ARG A 94 0.33 -7.69 7.31
N LEU A 95 0.60 -8.61 6.38
CA LEU A 95 -0.37 -8.94 5.31
C LEU A 95 -1.73 -9.41 5.87
N ALA A 96 -1.73 -10.11 7.01
CA ALA A 96 -2.95 -10.50 7.69
C ALA A 96 -3.79 -9.29 8.15
N ASP A 97 -3.14 -8.21 8.62
CA ASP A 97 -3.82 -6.98 9.03
C ASP A 97 -4.48 -6.30 7.83
N GLY A 98 -3.75 -6.22 6.70
CA GLY A 98 -4.28 -5.71 5.44
C GLY A 98 -5.47 -6.54 4.94
N ARG A 99 -5.37 -7.88 4.98
CA ARG A 99 -6.45 -8.77 4.54
C ARG A 99 -7.73 -8.57 5.36
N GLY A 100 -7.60 -8.31 6.65
CA GLY A 100 -8.74 -8.06 7.53
C GLY A 100 -9.35 -6.67 7.40
N ARG A 101 -8.54 -5.64 7.12
CA ARG A 101 -8.95 -4.22 7.25
C ARG A 101 -8.95 -3.42 5.94
N ALA A 102 -8.27 -3.92 4.91
CA ALA A 102 -8.28 -3.42 3.55
C ALA A 102 -8.55 -4.56 2.53
N PRO A 103 -9.68 -5.29 2.67
CA PRO A 103 -9.94 -6.51 1.91
C PRO A 103 -10.18 -6.29 0.42
N SER A 104 -10.48 -5.06 -0.04
CA SER A 104 -10.59 -4.76 -1.47
C SER A 104 -9.24 -4.67 -2.17
N LYS A 105 -8.13 -4.63 -1.42
CA LYS A 105 -6.79 -4.37 -1.95
C LYS A 105 -6.02 -5.65 -2.19
N THR A 106 -5.29 -5.67 -3.30
CA THR A 106 -4.13 -6.53 -3.45
C THR A 106 -3.02 -6.00 -2.54
N LEU A 107 -2.37 -6.89 -1.79
CA LEU A 107 -1.36 -6.53 -0.80
C LEU A 107 0.00 -7.03 -1.27
N VAL A 108 0.96 -6.12 -1.42
CA VAL A 108 2.33 -6.44 -1.86
C VAL A 108 3.33 -6.13 -0.75
N GLY A 109 4.32 -7.02 -0.59
CA GLY A 109 5.34 -6.94 0.45
C GLY A 109 5.12 -7.99 1.55
N GLY A 110 5.23 -7.58 2.81
CA GLY A 110 5.05 -8.45 3.97
C GLY A 110 6.31 -9.20 4.41
N THR A 111 7.37 -9.19 3.60
CA THR A 111 8.68 -9.71 4.00
C THR A 111 9.50 -8.63 4.69
N ASN A 112 9.67 -8.72 6.01
CA ASN A 112 10.51 -7.77 6.74
C ASN A 112 11.96 -7.85 6.24
N CYS A 113 12.49 -6.72 5.77
CA CYS A 113 13.80 -6.70 5.13
C CYS A 113 14.94 -7.09 6.08
N CYS A 114 14.76 -6.94 7.39
CA CYS A 114 15.72 -7.36 8.40
C CYS A 114 15.93 -8.89 8.43
N VAL A 115 15.05 -9.68 7.81
CA VAL A 115 15.16 -11.14 7.78
C VAL A 115 16.10 -11.62 6.66
N TRP A 116 16.34 -10.83 5.61
CA TRP A 116 17.15 -11.25 4.46
C TRP A 116 18.62 -11.50 4.77
N LEU A 117 19.12 -10.99 5.90
CA LEU A 117 20.49 -11.24 6.37
C LEU A 117 20.61 -12.48 7.27
N ARG A 118 19.52 -13.22 7.46
CA ARG A 118 19.48 -14.44 8.27
C ARG A 118 19.75 -15.68 7.41
N PRO A 119 20.10 -16.83 8.02
CA PRO A 119 20.21 -18.09 7.29
C PRO A 119 18.92 -18.42 6.54
N VAL A 120 19.03 -19.10 5.39
CA VAL A 120 17.89 -19.47 4.50
C VAL A 120 16.75 -20.11 5.28
N SER A 121 17.04 -21.03 6.21
CA SER A 121 16.02 -21.69 7.03
C SER A 121 15.18 -20.72 7.87
N ARG A 122 15.76 -19.59 8.32
CA ARG A 122 15.04 -18.54 9.04
C ARG A 122 14.21 -17.66 8.11
N ILE A 123 14.67 -17.45 6.88
CA ILE A 123 13.91 -16.74 5.85
C ILE A 123 12.68 -17.58 5.47
N GLU A 124 12.86 -18.88 5.23
CA GLU A 124 11.78 -19.82 4.92
C GLU A 124 10.76 -19.90 6.05
N GLU A 125 11.20 -20.11 7.30
CA GLU A 125 10.34 -20.14 8.49
C GLU A 125 9.51 -18.85 8.61
N TYR A 126 10.13 -17.69 8.40
CA TYR A 126 9.45 -16.40 8.45
C TYR A 126 8.40 -16.28 7.34
N ILE A 127 8.74 -16.57 6.09
CA ILE A 127 7.82 -16.47 4.94
C ILE A 127 6.64 -17.42 5.14
N LEU A 128 6.90 -18.68 5.53
CA LEU A 128 5.84 -19.64 5.83
C LEU A 128 4.92 -19.17 6.95
N GLY A 129 5.47 -18.55 8.00
CA GLY A 129 4.71 -17.94 9.08
C GLY A 129 3.82 -16.79 8.61
N VAL A 130 4.32 -15.91 7.73
CA VAL A 130 3.55 -14.81 7.12
C VAL A 130 2.38 -15.36 6.28
N LEU A 131 2.66 -16.36 5.43
CA LEU A 131 1.63 -16.99 4.59
C LEU A 131 0.57 -17.72 5.41
N ALA A 132 0.99 -18.47 6.44
CA ALA A 132 0.06 -19.15 7.36
C ALA A 132 -0.85 -18.16 8.09
N ALA A 133 -0.30 -17.05 8.58
CA ALA A 133 -1.09 -15.99 9.22
C ALA A 133 -2.08 -15.33 8.25
N TRP A 134 -1.70 -15.11 6.99
CA TRP A 134 -2.59 -14.57 5.96
C TRP A 134 -3.73 -15.55 5.64
N LEU A 135 -3.43 -16.83 5.48
CA LEU A 135 -4.43 -17.88 5.20
C LEU A 135 -5.42 -18.07 6.35
N ALA A 136 -5.01 -17.80 7.59
CA ALA A 136 -5.86 -17.89 8.76
C ALA A 136 -6.92 -16.76 8.83
N VAL A 137 -6.75 -15.66 8.09
CA VAL A 137 -7.76 -14.60 8.01
C VAL A 137 -8.81 -15.02 6.97
N PRO A 138 -10.11 -15.09 7.32
CA PRO A 138 -11.17 -15.45 6.39
C PRO A 138 -11.11 -14.59 5.12
N GLY A 139 -11.26 -15.22 3.95
CA GLY A 139 -11.48 -14.50 2.70
C GLY A 139 -12.89 -13.94 2.66
N ARG A 140 -13.09 -12.83 1.93
CA ARG A 140 -14.43 -12.46 1.45
C ARG A 140 -14.80 -13.33 0.25
#